data_AF-A0A9D6K450-F1
#
_entry.id   AF-A0A9D6K450-F1
#
_cell.length_a   1.000
_cell.length_b   1.000
_cell.length_c   1.000
_cell.angle_alpha   90.00
_cell.angle_beta   90.00
_cell.angle_gamma   90.00
#
_symmetry.space_group_name_H-M   'P 1'
#
loop_
_entity.id
_entity.type
_entity.pdbx_description
1 polymer ?
#
loop_
_entity_poly.entity_id
_entity_poly.type
_entity_poly.pdbx_seq_one_letter_code
_entity_poly.pdbx_strand_id
1 'polypeptide(L)'
;MQKPPVKKEPLIVRAIGGIFVGIPFGIAKSILTHLTGQNKPWLEKAVLGTLGFFSLFCIVKLGSLFDLLDLLFQSKAVDPAWESGIKFSFFFLIYLAITLPVFLCFAYLNQEARLFKQDGVKRDPPPEKMRAFRLKSNYHNVYLGYGLNQDKPLYLTNDQRLMHCEVVGSTGTGKTESVLLPMLAHDIAHGKGAIIIDGKGDLELRNKIRYIVHKQKREDDFYFFSLSHPKKSNTYNPLYRGNPTELKDKLVNSMAWSDEFYRRMAEQAALTLLNAIASTGRRTRFRELHGYLTDLNALKKLHDETTSPVLKEDIAKMVNSFRDNQKFLAGLMSDLFLTSRSEFSDLLDTDKPQIDLLSLYEKNQICYFALDLQKYA
;
A
#
# COMPACT_ATOMS: atom_id res chain seq x y z
N MET A 1 7.48 3.58 -18.67
CA MET A 1 7.28 2.21 -19.23
C MET A 1 6.26 2.30 -20.36
N GLN A 2 6.63 1.95 -21.59
CA GLN A 2 5.65 1.78 -22.68
C GLN A 2 4.80 0.54 -22.36
N LYS A 3 3.47 0.68 -22.41
CA LYS A 3 2.55 -0.45 -22.22
C LYS A 3 2.86 -1.52 -23.28
N PRO A 4 2.88 -2.82 -22.93
CA PRO A 4 3.14 -3.87 -23.90
C PRO A 4 2.08 -3.82 -25.02
N PRO A 5 2.47 -4.09 -26.29
CA PRO A 5 1.54 -4.03 -27.40
C PRO A 5 0.47 -5.12 -27.24
N VAL A 6 -0.80 -4.69 -27.21
CA VAL A 6 -1.95 -5.59 -27.21
C VAL A 6 -1.97 -6.32 -28.55
N LYS A 7 -1.87 -7.65 -28.54
CA LYS A 7 -2.04 -8.49 -29.74
C LYS A 7 -3.42 -8.16 -30.35
N LYS A 8 -3.43 -7.50 -31.51
CA LYS A 8 -4.66 -7.27 -32.26
C LYS A 8 -5.03 -8.56 -32.98
N GLU A 9 -6.24 -9.06 -32.74
CA GLU A 9 -6.77 -10.20 -33.47
C GLU A 9 -6.85 -9.91 -34.98
N PRO A 10 -6.63 -10.91 -35.85
CA PRO A 10 -6.75 -10.75 -37.29
C PRO A 10 -8.14 -10.23 -37.68
N LEU A 11 -8.19 -9.34 -38.67
CA LEU A 11 -9.42 -8.63 -39.07
C LEU A 11 -10.54 -9.60 -39.51
N ILE A 12 -10.16 -10.73 -40.12
CA ILE A 12 -11.07 -11.80 -40.55
C ILE A 12 -11.72 -12.51 -39.35
N VAL A 13 -10.94 -12.83 -38.31
CA VAL A 13 -11.45 -13.48 -37.09
C VAL A 13 -12.46 -12.58 -36.41
N ARG A 14 -12.18 -11.27 -36.36
CA ARG A 14 -13.08 -10.27 -35.79
C ARG A 14 -14.36 -10.10 -36.61
N ALA A 15 -14.28 -10.15 -37.95
CA ALA A 15 -15.44 -10.07 -38.82
C ALA A 15 -16.35 -11.31 -38.69
N ILE A 16 -15.77 -12.51 -38.72
CA ILE A 16 -16.51 -13.78 -38.56
C ILE A 16 -17.14 -13.86 -37.18
N GLY A 17 -16.40 -13.55 -36.12
CA GLY A 17 -16.92 -13.49 -34.75
C GLY A 17 -18.03 -12.45 -34.60
N GLY A 18 -17.90 -11.29 -35.25
CA GLY A 18 -18.96 -10.27 -35.27
C GLY A 18 -20.26 -10.77 -35.88
N ILE A 19 -20.19 -11.44 -37.04
CA ILE A 19 -21.36 -11.90 -37.79
C ILE A 19 -22.04 -13.08 -37.10
N PHE A 20 -21.29 -14.12 -36.73
CA PHE A 20 -21.87 -15.36 -36.21
C PHE A 20 -22.08 -15.35 -34.69
N VAL A 21 -21.30 -14.58 -33.92
CA VAL A 21 -21.46 -14.53 -32.45
C VAL A 21 -22.08 -13.19 -32.01
N GLY A 22 -21.57 -12.08 -32.54
CA GLY A 22 -21.99 -10.74 -32.14
C GLY A 22 -23.45 -10.42 -32.47
N ILE A 23 -23.88 -10.70 -33.71
CA ILE A 23 -25.26 -10.40 -34.16
C ILE A 23 -26.30 -11.23 -33.39
N PRO A 24 -26.22 -12.58 -33.31
CA PRO A 24 -27.20 -13.36 -32.56
C PRO A 24 -27.23 -13.00 -31.07
N PHE A 25 -26.07 -12.76 -30.45
CA PHE A 25 -26.00 -12.36 -29.04
C PHE A 25 -26.62 -10.97 -28.79
N GLY A 26 -26.41 -10.01 -29.70
CA GLY A 26 -27.02 -8.68 -29.64
C GLY A 26 -28.55 -8.74 -29.74
N ILE A 27 -29.07 -9.55 -30.67
CA ILE A 27 -30.51 -9.77 -30.84
C ILE A 27 -31.09 -10.44 -29.59
N ALA A 28 -30.45 -11.50 -29.09
CA ALA A 28 -30.85 -12.19 -27.86
C ALA A 28 -30.94 -11.24 -26.66
N LYS A 29 -29.93 -10.38 -26.46
CA LYS A 29 -29.92 -9.39 -25.38
C LYS A 29 -31.04 -8.37 -25.51
N SER A 30 -31.33 -7.91 -26.73
CA SER A 30 -32.43 -6.97 -26.99
C SER A 30 -33.79 -7.58 -26.68
N ILE A 31 -34.04 -8.82 -27.12
CA ILE A 31 -35.26 -9.58 -26.82
C ILE A 31 -35.41 -9.77 -25.30
N LEU A 32 -34.36 -10.21 -24.62
CA LEU A 32 -34.38 -10.44 -23.17
C LEU A 32 -34.64 -9.15 -22.38
N THR A 33 -34.04 -8.02 -22.79
CA THR A 33 -34.28 -6.72 -22.16
C THR A 33 -35.74 -6.27 -22.32
N HIS A 34 -36.35 -6.55 -23.47
CA HIS A 34 -37.75 -6.23 -23.71
C HIS A 34 -38.71 -7.14 -22.91
N LEU A 35 -38.39 -8.44 -22.77
CA LEU A 35 -39.18 -9.40 -22.00
C LEU A 35 -39.12 -9.12 -20.49
N THR A 36 -37.92 -8.84 -19.96
CA THR A 36 -37.71 -8.53 -18.53
C THR A 36 -38.37 -7.21 -18.11
N GLY A 37 -38.48 -6.24 -19.02
CA GLY A 37 -39.20 -4.98 -18.80
C GLY A 37 -40.71 -5.12 -18.58
N GLN A 38 -41.32 -6.27 -18.89
CA GLN A 38 -42.77 -6.50 -18.75
C GLN A 38 -43.20 -7.13 -17.41
N ASN A 39 -42.28 -7.32 -16.44
CA ASN A 39 -42.57 -7.79 -15.06
C ASN A 39 -43.39 -9.11 -14.96
N LYS A 40 -43.25 -10.03 -15.93
CA LYS A 40 -43.94 -11.33 -15.94
C LYS A 40 -42.93 -12.50 -16.04
N PRO A 41 -42.45 -13.05 -14.90
CA PRO A 41 -41.40 -14.08 -14.89
C PRO A 41 -41.83 -15.43 -15.48
N TRP A 42 -43.14 -15.72 -15.54
CA TRP A 42 -43.64 -16.94 -16.20
C TRP A 42 -43.50 -16.88 -17.73
N LEU A 43 -43.60 -15.67 -18.30
CA LEU A 43 -43.50 -15.45 -19.74
C LEU A 43 -42.06 -15.67 -20.23
N GLU A 44 -41.09 -15.25 -19.43
CA GLU A 44 -39.66 -15.45 -19.67
C GLU A 44 -39.28 -16.93 -19.71
N LYS A 45 -39.72 -17.71 -18.71
CA LYS A 45 -39.48 -19.17 -18.67
C LYS A 45 -40.21 -19.91 -19.80
N ALA A 46 -41.42 -19.49 -20.17
CA ALA A 46 -42.17 -20.07 -21.29
C ALA A 46 -41.50 -19.79 -22.64
N VAL A 47 -40.99 -18.57 -22.87
CA VAL A 47 -40.26 -18.21 -24.09
C VAL A 47 -38.93 -18.97 -24.19
N LEU A 48 -38.18 -19.09 -23.10
CA LEU A 48 -36.94 -19.87 -23.07
C LEU A 48 -37.19 -21.37 -23.31
N GLY A 49 -38.24 -21.94 -22.71
CA GLY A 49 -38.61 -23.35 -22.90
C GLY A 49 -39.11 -23.69 -24.31
N THR A 50 -39.95 -22.83 -24.89
CA THR A 50 -40.48 -23.01 -26.27
C THR A 50 -39.40 -22.85 -27.33
N LEU A 51 -38.49 -21.89 -27.15
CA LEU A 51 -37.35 -21.68 -28.05
C LEU A 51 -36.32 -22.82 -27.97
N GLY A 52 -36.06 -23.36 -26.78
CA GLY A 52 -35.25 -24.57 -26.61
C GLY A 52 -35.82 -25.77 -27.38
N PHE A 53 -37.13 -26.01 -27.26
CA PHE A 53 -37.82 -27.09 -27.96
C PHE A 53 -37.80 -26.89 -29.49
N PHE A 54 -37.99 -25.65 -29.97
CA PHE A 54 -37.93 -25.30 -31.39
C PHE A 54 -36.54 -25.52 -31.98
N SER A 55 -35.46 -25.17 -31.26
CA SER A 55 -34.09 -25.45 -31.71
C SER A 55 -33.80 -26.94 -31.88
N LEU A 56 -34.28 -27.77 -30.95
CA LEU A 56 -34.18 -29.23 -31.04
C LEU A 56 -34.94 -29.77 -32.26
N PHE A 57 -36.15 -29.24 -32.51
CA PHE A 57 -36.98 -29.62 -33.64
C PHE A 57 -36.34 -29.24 -35.00
N CYS A 58 -35.72 -28.06 -35.09
CA CYS A 58 -35.00 -27.62 -36.28
C CYS A 58 -33.76 -28.49 -36.58
N ILE A 59 -33.06 -28.98 -35.55
CA ILE A 59 -31.92 -29.90 -35.72
C ILE A 59 -32.39 -31.24 -36.29
N VAL A 60 -33.55 -31.75 -35.85
CA VAL A 60 -34.08 -33.06 -36.29
C VAL A 60 -34.61 -33.04 -37.73
N LYS A 61 -35.12 -31.91 -38.21
CA LYS A 61 -35.69 -31.74 -39.57
C LYS A 61 -34.78 -31.04 -40.56
N LEU A 62 -33.50 -30.84 -40.21
CA LEU A 62 -32.52 -30.06 -40.98
C LEU A 62 -32.39 -30.55 -42.43
N GLY A 63 -32.40 -31.87 -42.65
CA GLY A 63 -32.30 -32.47 -43.99
C GLY A 63 -33.42 -32.03 -44.94
N SER A 64 -34.67 -32.13 -44.49
CA SER A 64 -35.84 -31.68 -45.27
C SER A 64 -35.89 -30.17 -45.57
N LEU A 65 -35.13 -29.36 -44.81
CA LEU A 65 -34.97 -27.93 -45.07
C LEU A 65 -33.94 -27.67 -46.19
N PHE A 66 -32.87 -28.48 -46.24
CA PHE A 66 -31.91 -28.49 -47.35
C PHE A 66 -32.56 -29.02 -48.63
N ASP A 67 -33.42 -30.03 -48.54
CA ASP A 67 -34.16 -30.54 -49.71
C ASP A 67 -35.08 -29.46 -50.33
N LEU A 68 -35.73 -28.63 -49.49
CA LEU A 68 -36.57 -27.52 -49.94
C LEU A 68 -35.76 -26.37 -50.57
N LEU A 69 -34.54 -26.14 -50.06
CA LEU A 69 -33.59 -25.20 -50.65
C LEU A 69 -33.13 -25.65 -52.03
N ASP A 70 -32.76 -26.92 -52.17
CA ASP A 70 -32.34 -27.48 -53.45
C ASP A 70 -33.47 -27.39 -54.48
N LEU A 71 -34.72 -27.58 -54.07
CA LEU A 71 -35.89 -27.40 -54.93
C LEU A 71 -36.09 -25.93 -55.38
N LEU A 72 -35.87 -24.97 -54.48
CA LEU A 72 -35.97 -23.53 -54.75
C LEU A 72 -34.87 -23.03 -55.70
N PHE A 73 -33.63 -23.52 -55.52
CA PHE A 73 -32.48 -23.13 -56.34
C PHE A 73 -32.36 -23.91 -57.65
N GLN A 74 -33.04 -25.05 -57.80
CA GLN A 74 -33.21 -25.72 -59.11
C GLN A 74 -34.27 -25.03 -59.99
N SER A 75 -35.11 -24.17 -59.42
CA SER A 75 -36.08 -23.38 -60.19
C SER A 75 -35.39 -22.20 -60.90
N LYS A 76 -35.80 -21.85 -62.13
CA LYS A 76 -35.30 -20.67 -62.88
C LYS A 76 -35.68 -19.31 -62.25
N ALA A 77 -36.12 -19.28 -60.99
CA ALA A 77 -36.67 -18.11 -60.33
C ALA A 77 -35.61 -17.14 -59.76
N VAL A 78 -34.35 -17.56 -59.67
CA VAL A 78 -33.26 -16.76 -59.10
C VAL A 78 -32.19 -16.48 -60.15
N ASP A 79 -31.82 -15.20 -60.29
CA ASP A 79 -30.72 -14.77 -61.16
C ASP A 79 -29.38 -15.36 -60.67
N PRO A 80 -28.59 -16.01 -61.54
CA PRO A 80 -27.29 -16.57 -61.19
C PRO A 80 -26.34 -15.59 -60.48
N ALA A 81 -26.45 -14.27 -60.76
CA ALA A 81 -25.62 -13.25 -60.14
C ALA A 81 -25.89 -13.07 -58.63
N TRP A 82 -27.10 -13.38 -58.16
CA TRP A 82 -27.53 -13.20 -56.77
C TRP A 82 -27.61 -14.50 -55.98
N GLU A 83 -27.37 -15.63 -56.64
CA GLU A 83 -27.54 -16.97 -56.08
C GLU A 83 -26.73 -17.17 -54.79
N SER A 84 -25.45 -16.77 -54.77
CA SER A 84 -24.59 -16.92 -53.59
C SER A 84 -25.02 -16.05 -52.41
N GLY A 85 -25.48 -14.82 -52.67
CA GLY A 85 -25.96 -13.90 -51.64
C GLY A 85 -27.24 -14.42 -50.98
N ILE A 86 -28.18 -14.90 -51.78
CA ILE A 86 -29.45 -15.45 -51.30
C ILE A 86 -29.21 -16.75 -50.51
N LYS A 87 -28.32 -17.63 -50.99
CA LYS A 87 -27.90 -18.84 -50.25
C LYS A 87 -27.32 -18.48 -48.89
N PHE A 88 -26.43 -17.48 -48.84
CA PHE A 88 -25.83 -17.03 -47.59
C PHE A 88 -26.86 -16.40 -46.63
N SER A 89 -27.74 -15.52 -47.11
CA SER A 89 -28.79 -14.90 -46.29
C SER A 89 -29.76 -15.93 -45.72
N PHE A 90 -30.16 -16.93 -46.52
CA PHE A 90 -31.04 -17.99 -46.07
C PHE A 90 -30.34 -18.91 -45.05
N PHE A 91 -29.10 -19.30 -45.33
CA PHE A 91 -28.27 -20.04 -44.39
C PHE A 91 -28.12 -19.29 -43.05
N PHE A 92 -27.87 -17.98 -43.11
CA PHE A 92 -27.73 -17.15 -41.92
C PHE A 92 -29.05 -17.02 -41.14
N LEU A 93 -30.19 -16.96 -41.83
CA LEU A 93 -31.52 -16.98 -41.21
C LEU A 93 -31.77 -18.28 -40.43
N ILE A 94 -31.44 -19.42 -41.04
CA ILE A 94 -31.54 -20.73 -40.36
C ILE A 94 -30.59 -20.80 -39.18
N TYR A 95 -29.34 -20.40 -39.40
CA TYR A 95 -28.33 -20.33 -38.35
C TYR A 95 -28.82 -19.51 -37.16
N LEU A 96 -29.42 -18.34 -37.42
CA LEU A 96 -29.96 -17.48 -36.39
C LEU A 96 -31.15 -18.14 -35.69
N ALA A 97 -32.07 -18.77 -36.42
CA ALA A 97 -33.20 -19.49 -35.82
C ALA A 97 -32.77 -20.64 -34.89
N ILE A 98 -31.71 -21.38 -35.26
CA ILE A 98 -31.20 -22.50 -34.47
C ILE A 98 -30.38 -22.02 -33.26
N THR A 99 -29.55 -20.99 -33.44
CA THR A 99 -28.60 -20.54 -32.39
C THR A 99 -29.19 -19.52 -31.43
N LEU A 100 -30.21 -18.75 -31.83
CA LEU A 100 -30.84 -17.72 -31.00
C LEU A 100 -31.32 -18.25 -29.63
N PRO A 101 -31.90 -19.45 -29.50
CA PRO A 101 -32.29 -20.01 -28.20
C PRO A 101 -31.09 -20.28 -27.28
N VAL A 102 -29.97 -20.76 -27.85
CA VAL A 102 -28.72 -20.97 -27.10
C VAL A 102 -28.16 -19.62 -26.63
N PHE A 103 -28.14 -18.61 -27.49
CA PHE A 103 -27.69 -17.26 -27.13
C PHE A 103 -28.61 -16.57 -26.12
N LEU A 104 -29.93 -16.82 -26.16
CA LEU A 104 -30.89 -16.33 -25.17
C LEU A 104 -30.68 -16.98 -23.80
N CYS A 105 -30.49 -18.30 -23.76
CA CYS A 105 -30.14 -19.01 -22.53
C CYS A 105 -28.82 -18.49 -21.95
N PHE A 106 -27.80 -18.33 -22.79
CA PHE A 106 -26.52 -17.77 -22.40
C PHE A 106 -26.65 -16.32 -21.89
N ALA A 107 -27.46 -15.48 -22.53
CA ALA A 107 -27.71 -14.10 -22.08
C ALA A 107 -28.45 -14.05 -20.74
N TYR A 108 -29.44 -14.93 -20.51
CA TYR A 108 -30.18 -15.06 -19.25
C TYR A 108 -29.25 -15.46 -18.09
N LEU A 109 -28.44 -16.53 -18.28
CA LEU A 109 -27.47 -16.97 -17.27
C LEU A 109 -26.41 -15.90 -16.98
N ASN A 110 -25.99 -15.14 -18.00
CA ASN A 110 -24.99 -14.08 -17.83
C ASN A 110 -25.56 -12.81 -17.13
N GLN A 111 -26.88 -12.59 -17.17
CA GLN A 111 -27.52 -11.54 -16.35
C GLN A 111 -27.44 -11.86 -14.86
N GLU A 112 -27.72 -13.11 -14.46
CA GLU A 112 -27.65 -13.52 -13.06
C GLU A 112 -26.21 -13.64 -12.55
N ALA A 113 -25.28 -14.11 -13.39
CA ALA A 113 -23.95 -14.47 -12.93
C ALA A 113 -22.90 -13.34 -12.93
N ARG A 114 -23.16 -12.18 -13.56
CA ARG A 114 -22.15 -11.10 -13.77
C ARG A 114 -20.80 -11.61 -14.31
N LEU A 115 -20.75 -12.81 -14.90
CA LEU A 115 -19.51 -13.57 -15.14
C LEU A 115 -18.61 -12.91 -16.19
N PHE A 116 -19.18 -12.10 -17.09
CA PHE A 116 -18.41 -11.40 -18.12
C PHE A 116 -18.98 -10.01 -18.40
N LYS A 117 -18.91 -9.09 -17.43
CA LYS A 117 -18.67 -7.69 -17.86
C LYS A 117 -17.34 -7.72 -18.59
N GLN A 118 -17.34 -7.50 -19.90
CA GLN A 118 -16.12 -7.05 -20.56
C GLN A 118 -15.64 -5.86 -19.74
N ASP A 119 -14.53 -6.00 -19.03
CA ASP A 119 -13.76 -4.87 -18.56
C ASP A 119 -13.29 -4.16 -19.83
N GLY A 120 -14.17 -3.35 -20.42
CA GLY A 120 -13.76 -2.39 -21.43
C GLY A 120 -12.60 -1.63 -20.84
N VAL A 121 -11.50 -1.49 -21.60
CA VAL A 121 -10.26 -0.87 -21.14
C VAL A 121 -10.61 0.44 -20.45
N LYS A 122 -10.62 0.44 -19.11
CA LYS A 122 -10.95 1.61 -18.31
C LYS A 122 -9.83 2.60 -18.60
N ARG A 123 -10.18 3.69 -19.28
CA ARG A 123 -9.20 4.70 -19.66
C ARG A 123 -8.74 5.41 -18.40
N ASP A 124 -7.43 5.53 -18.26
CA ASP A 124 -6.83 6.34 -17.22
C ASP A 124 -7.38 7.78 -17.37
N PRO A 125 -7.81 8.43 -16.27
CA PRO A 125 -8.27 9.81 -16.33
C PRO A 125 -7.13 10.72 -16.82
N PRO A 126 -7.44 11.79 -17.59
CA PRO A 126 -6.42 12.73 -18.04
C PRO A 126 -5.62 13.32 -16.86
N PRO A 127 -4.29 13.48 -16.98
CA PRO A 127 -3.46 14.07 -15.92
C PRO A 127 -3.94 15.44 -15.47
N GLU A 128 -4.45 16.26 -16.37
CA GLU A 128 -5.01 17.59 -16.09
C GLU A 128 -6.24 17.51 -15.17
N LYS A 129 -7.13 16.53 -15.42
CA LYS A 129 -8.31 16.28 -14.60
C LYS A 129 -7.89 15.88 -13.18
N MET A 130 -6.92 14.97 -13.06
CA MET A 130 -6.38 14.57 -11.75
C MET A 130 -5.70 15.74 -11.02
N ARG A 131 -4.94 16.58 -11.74
CA ARG A 131 -4.29 17.77 -11.18
C ARG A 131 -5.32 18.78 -10.68
N ALA A 132 -6.39 19.01 -11.43
CA ALA A 132 -7.48 19.91 -11.03
C ALA A 132 -8.14 19.43 -9.72
N PHE A 133 -8.38 18.13 -9.57
CA PHE A 133 -8.93 17.58 -8.32
C PHE A 133 -7.95 17.64 -7.16
N ARG A 134 -6.65 17.42 -7.41
CA ARG A 134 -5.62 17.61 -6.39
C ARG A 134 -5.55 19.05 -5.89
N LEU A 135 -5.72 20.04 -6.77
CA LEU A 135 -5.74 21.46 -6.39
C LEU A 135 -7.00 21.87 -5.61
N LYS A 136 -8.08 21.07 -5.69
CA LYS A 136 -9.29 21.25 -4.87
C LYS A 136 -9.17 20.66 -3.47
N SER A 137 -8.08 19.96 -3.17
CA SER A 137 -7.81 19.50 -1.81
C SER A 137 -7.68 20.66 -0.84
N ASN A 138 -7.91 20.36 0.44
CA ASN A 138 -7.79 21.32 1.53
C ASN A 138 -7.23 20.62 2.77
N TYR A 139 -7.05 21.37 3.85
CA TYR A 139 -6.52 20.86 5.11
C TYR A 139 -7.23 19.58 5.61
N HIS A 140 -8.53 19.42 5.33
CA HIS A 140 -9.34 18.30 5.81
C HIS A 140 -9.49 17.15 4.79
N ASN A 141 -9.26 17.40 3.49
CA ASN A 141 -9.55 16.47 2.41
C ASN A 141 -8.34 16.29 1.49
N VAL A 142 -7.61 15.21 1.68
CA VAL A 142 -6.39 14.89 0.92
C VAL A 142 -6.76 14.10 -0.33
N TYR A 143 -6.39 14.59 -1.51
CA TYR A 143 -6.63 13.85 -2.75
C TYR A 143 -5.76 12.60 -2.83
N LEU A 144 -6.38 11.42 -2.90
CA LEU A 144 -5.71 10.14 -3.04
C LEU A 144 -5.55 9.74 -4.51
N GLY A 145 -6.57 10.01 -5.33
CA GLY A 145 -6.58 9.56 -6.71
C GLY A 145 -7.95 9.63 -7.33
N TYR A 146 -8.19 8.79 -8.32
CA TYR A 146 -9.40 8.81 -9.13
C TYR A 146 -9.93 7.40 -9.34
N GLY A 147 -11.20 7.18 -9.02
CA GLY A 147 -11.83 5.88 -9.09
C GLY A 147 -12.14 5.48 -10.53
N LEU A 148 -11.43 4.49 -11.06
CA LEU A 148 -11.64 3.96 -12.42
C LEU A 148 -13.04 3.35 -12.63
N ASN A 149 -13.67 2.84 -11.56
CA ASN A 149 -15.00 2.23 -11.63
C ASN A 149 -16.14 3.26 -11.51
N GLN A 150 -15.93 4.31 -10.72
CA GLN A 150 -16.98 5.28 -10.37
C GLN A 150 -16.86 6.59 -11.17
N ASP A 151 -15.76 6.75 -11.91
CA ASP A 151 -15.38 7.99 -12.62
C ASP A 151 -15.48 9.22 -11.71
N LYS A 152 -14.95 9.11 -10.49
CA LYS A 152 -15.00 10.16 -9.45
C LYS A 152 -13.66 10.31 -8.73
N PRO A 153 -13.30 11.54 -8.30
CA PRO A 153 -12.12 11.75 -7.47
C PRO A 153 -12.30 11.10 -6.09
N LEU A 154 -11.20 10.63 -5.53
CA LEU A 154 -11.13 10.02 -4.21
C LEU A 154 -10.33 10.93 -3.30
N TYR A 155 -10.92 11.27 -2.17
CA TYR A 155 -10.29 12.04 -1.10
C TYR A 155 -10.32 11.23 0.19
N LEU A 156 -9.27 11.38 1.00
CA LEU A 156 -9.23 10.89 2.37
C LEU A 156 -9.50 12.05 3.31
N THR A 157 -10.48 11.90 4.19
CA THR A 157 -10.71 12.85 5.29
C THR A 157 -9.65 12.68 6.38
N ASN A 158 -9.46 13.69 7.23
CA ASN A 158 -8.59 13.55 8.40
C ASN A 158 -9.05 12.39 9.30
N ASP A 159 -10.35 12.22 9.53
CA ASP A 159 -10.89 11.13 10.36
C ASP A 159 -10.56 9.75 9.79
N GLN A 160 -10.66 9.60 8.45
CA GLN A 160 -10.24 8.37 7.79
C GLN A 160 -8.75 8.11 7.94
N ARG A 161 -7.92 9.16 7.93
CA ARG A 161 -6.48 9.03 8.10
C ARG A 161 -6.06 8.73 9.54
N LEU A 162 -6.85 9.16 10.53
CA LEU A 162 -6.63 8.80 11.93
C LEU A 162 -6.81 7.29 12.19
N MET A 163 -7.56 6.58 11.33
CA MET A 163 -7.70 5.11 11.38
C MET A 163 -6.52 4.34 10.76
N HIS A 164 -5.41 5.03 10.45
CA HIS A 164 -4.25 4.50 9.74
C HIS A 164 -4.52 4.08 8.28
N CYS A 165 -3.45 3.95 7.50
CA CYS A 165 -3.51 3.59 6.09
C CYS A 165 -2.36 2.64 5.74
N GLU A 166 -2.69 1.56 5.05
CA GLU A 166 -1.72 0.60 4.52
C GLU A 166 -1.65 0.72 2.99
N VAL A 167 -0.43 0.85 2.46
CA VAL A 167 -0.18 0.92 1.02
C VAL A 167 0.67 -0.27 0.59
N VAL A 168 0.03 -1.27 -0.02
CA VAL A 168 0.66 -2.53 -0.42
C VAL A 168 1.08 -2.50 -1.90
N GLY A 169 2.22 -3.11 -2.20
CA GLY A 169 2.74 -3.27 -3.56
C GLY A 169 4.20 -3.71 -3.57
N SER A 170 4.67 -4.31 -4.65
CA SER A 170 6.09 -4.72 -4.78
C SER A 170 7.01 -3.51 -5.05
N THR A 171 8.32 -3.73 -4.99
CA THR A 171 9.30 -2.69 -5.36
C THR A 171 9.10 -2.27 -6.81
N GLY A 172 9.14 -0.95 -7.07
CA GLY A 172 8.95 -0.40 -8.43
C GLY A 172 7.50 -0.17 -8.87
N THR A 173 6.49 -0.53 -8.08
CA THR A 173 5.07 -0.27 -8.42
C THR A 173 4.63 1.16 -8.20
N GLY A 174 5.50 2.02 -7.65
CA GLY A 174 5.23 3.43 -7.43
C GLY A 174 4.57 3.78 -6.09
N LYS A 175 4.61 2.91 -5.07
CA LYS A 175 4.05 3.22 -3.72
C LYS A 175 4.52 4.59 -3.19
N THR A 176 5.83 4.82 -3.20
CA THR A 176 6.44 6.05 -2.70
C THR A 176 6.08 7.23 -3.59
N GLU A 177 6.30 7.12 -4.89
CA GLU A 177 6.16 8.24 -5.85
C GLU A 177 4.69 8.62 -6.13
N SER A 178 3.78 7.64 -6.14
CA SER A 178 2.40 7.84 -6.57
C SER A 178 1.42 8.01 -5.42
N VAL A 179 1.75 7.54 -4.21
CA VAL A 179 0.84 7.57 -3.04
C VAL A 179 1.45 8.37 -1.90
N LEU A 180 2.56 7.91 -1.33
CA LEU A 180 3.11 8.49 -0.09
C LEU A 180 3.65 9.91 -0.27
N LEU A 181 4.47 10.14 -1.29
CA LEU A 181 5.08 11.45 -1.54
C LEU A 181 4.04 12.52 -1.92
N PRO A 182 3.01 12.25 -2.75
CA PRO A 182 1.89 13.15 -2.95
C PRO A 182 1.12 13.52 -1.67
N MET A 183 0.85 12.55 -0.80
CA MET A 183 0.17 12.79 0.47
C MET A 183 1.03 13.64 1.41
N LEU A 184 2.32 13.33 1.51
CA LEU A 184 3.27 14.13 2.27
C LEU A 184 3.39 15.56 1.73
N ALA A 185 3.48 15.73 0.41
CA ALA A 185 3.54 17.04 -0.22
C ALA A 185 2.29 17.87 0.07
N HIS A 186 1.11 17.23 0.05
CA HIS A 186 -0.13 17.86 0.44
C HIS A 186 -0.10 18.32 1.90
N ASP A 187 0.32 17.45 2.81
CA ASP A 187 0.37 17.76 4.24
C ASP A 187 1.33 18.92 4.54
N ILE A 188 2.53 18.91 3.96
CA ILE A 188 3.51 20.01 4.11
C ILE A 188 2.93 21.33 3.57
N ALA A 189 2.26 21.30 2.40
CA ALA A 189 1.64 22.48 1.79
C ALA A 189 0.47 23.06 2.62
N HIS A 190 -0.15 22.25 3.49
CA HIS A 190 -1.22 22.67 4.38
C HIS A 190 -0.73 22.89 5.82
N GLY A 191 0.58 23.06 6.03
CA GLY A 191 1.15 23.39 7.33
C GLY A 191 1.17 22.25 8.35
N LYS A 192 0.91 21.01 7.93
CA LYS A 192 0.98 19.84 8.81
C LYS A 192 2.42 19.38 9.01
N GLY A 193 2.69 18.75 10.15
CA GLY A 193 3.94 18.06 10.43
C GLY A 193 3.96 16.62 9.90
N ALA A 194 5.16 16.04 9.83
CA ALA A 194 5.33 14.65 9.43
C ALA A 194 6.62 14.05 10.00
N ILE A 195 6.52 12.81 10.48
CA ILE A 195 7.69 11.96 10.75
C ILE A 195 7.70 10.88 9.68
N ILE A 196 8.81 10.80 8.94
CA ILE A 196 8.99 9.86 7.85
C ILE A 196 10.14 8.93 8.23
N ILE A 197 9.90 7.63 8.21
CA ILE A 197 10.90 6.59 8.45
C ILE A 197 11.07 5.81 7.14
N ASP A 198 12.25 5.91 6.54
CA ASP A 198 12.60 5.19 5.33
C ASP A 198 13.71 4.17 5.60
N GLY A 199 13.35 2.89 5.42
CA GLY A 199 14.28 1.77 5.53
C GLY A 199 15.28 1.69 4.38
N LYS A 200 14.96 2.21 3.19
CA LYS A 200 15.89 2.19 2.05
C LYS A 200 16.99 3.23 2.21
N GLY A 201 16.66 4.39 2.77
CA GLY A 201 17.61 5.43 3.15
C GLY A 201 18.25 6.18 1.98
N ASP A 202 17.64 6.16 0.79
CA ASP A 202 18.20 6.83 -0.37
C ASP A 202 18.10 8.37 -0.26
N LEU A 203 19.09 9.06 -0.84
CA LEU A 203 19.10 10.52 -0.85
C LEU A 203 18.14 11.12 -1.87
N GLU A 204 17.61 10.31 -2.78
CA GLU A 204 16.66 10.77 -3.80
C GLU A 204 15.35 11.21 -3.14
N LEU A 205 14.78 10.35 -2.28
CA LEU A 205 13.58 10.67 -1.53
C LEU A 205 13.81 11.89 -0.62
N ARG A 206 14.95 11.95 0.08
CA ARG A 206 15.34 13.13 0.88
C ARG A 206 15.31 14.42 0.04
N ASN A 207 15.91 14.39 -1.14
CA ASN A 207 15.99 15.57 -2.01
C ASN A 207 14.61 16.03 -2.49
N LYS A 208 13.71 15.08 -2.81
CA LYS A 208 12.33 15.38 -3.16
C LYS A 208 11.58 16.03 -2.00
N ILE A 209 11.71 15.47 -0.79
CA ILE A 209 11.10 16.05 0.43
C ILE A 209 11.65 17.46 0.68
N ARG A 210 12.97 17.64 0.66
CA ARG A 210 13.60 18.95 0.85
C ARG A 210 13.14 19.96 -0.20
N TYR A 211 12.96 19.56 -1.45
CA TYR A 211 12.43 20.41 -2.50
C TYR A 211 10.98 20.84 -2.21
N ILE A 212 10.13 19.91 -1.75
CA ILE A 212 8.75 20.20 -1.34
C ILE A 212 8.75 21.21 -0.19
N VAL A 213 9.55 20.97 0.85
CA VAL A 213 9.71 21.88 2.00
C VAL A 213 10.14 23.28 1.54
N HIS A 214 11.16 23.37 0.69
CA HIS A 214 11.65 24.62 0.14
C HIS A 214 10.57 25.37 -0.64
N LYS A 215 9.77 24.66 -1.45
CA LYS A 215 8.65 25.26 -2.17
C LYS A 215 7.57 25.83 -1.25
N GLN A 216 7.42 25.29 -0.04
CA GLN A 216 6.47 25.77 0.96
C GLN A 216 7.08 26.77 1.95
N LYS A 217 8.37 27.15 1.79
CA LYS A 217 9.09 28.07 2.68
C LYS A 217 9.15 27.57 4.15
N ARG A 218 9.37 26.26 4.32
CA ARG A 218 9.39 25.58 5.63
C ARG A 218 10.75 24.95 5.95
N GLU A 219 11.83 25.48 5.40
CA GLU A 219 13.18 24.92 5.52
C GLU A 219 13.65 24.82 6.97
N ASP A 220 13.30 25.80 7.79
CA ASP A 220 13.61 25.83 9.23
C ASP A 220 12.82 24.79 10.03
N ASP A 221 11.76 24.21 9.45
CA ASP A 221 10.96 23.15 10.04
C ASP A 221 11.46 21.74 9.67
N PHE A 222 12.48 21.62 8.81
CA PHE A 222 12.92 20.33 8.27
C PHE A 222 14.18 19.79 8.93
N TYR A 223 14.05 18.59 9.50
CA TYR A 223 15.11 17.85 10.14
C TYR A 223 15.38 16.55 9.38
N PHE A 224 16.64 16.17 9.31
CA PHE A 224 17.10 14.97 8.65
C PHE A 224 17.99 14.15 9.57
N PHE A 225 17.67 12.88 9.77
CA PHE A 225 18.51 11.96 10.52
C PHE A 225 18.99 10.81 9.62
N SER A 226 20.29 10.59 9.56
CA SER A 226 20.88 9.45 8.84
C SER A 226 22.29 9.13 9.34
N LEU A 227 22.48 7.87 9.78
CA LEU A 227 23.79 7.37 10.15
C LEU A 227 24.71 7.27 8.93
N SER A 228 24.18 6.88 7.75
CA SER A 228 24.96 6.82 6.51
C SER A 228 25.44 8.17 5.99
N HIS A 229 24.90 9.28 6.48
CA HIS A 229 25.24 10.64 6.05
C HIS A 229 25.46 11.59 7.24
N PRO A 230 26.45 11.32 8.10
CA PRO A 230 26.54 11.95 9.41
C PRO A 230 26.75 13.47 9.33
N LYS A 231 27.54 13.94 8.36
CA LYS A 231 27.79 15.38 8.13
C LYS A 231 26.54 16.18 7.72
N LYS A 232 25.49 15.51 7.25
CA LYS A 232 24.21 16.13 6.85
C LYS A 232 23.10 15.87 7.86
N SER A 233 23.35 15.00 8.84
CA SER A 233 22.38 14.57 9.83
C SER A 233 22.29 15.57 10.96
N ASN A 234 21.07 15.79 11.44
CA ASN A 234 20.82 16.37 12.73
C ASN A 234 21.11 15.34 13.83
N THR A 235 21.34 15.84 15.05
CA THR A 235 21.50 14.99 16.23
C THR A 235 20.15 14.58 16.82
N TYR A 236 20.06 13.34 17.31
CA TYR A 236 18.86 12.76 17.92
C TYR A 236 19.26 11.84 19.07
N ASN A 237 18.77 12.08 20.28
CA ASN A 237 19.00 11.18 21.41
C ASN A 237 17.69 10.44 21.77
N PRO A 238 17.57 9.12 21.49
CA PRO A 238 16.41 8.30 21.86
C PRO A 238 16.09 8.29 23.37
N LEU A 239 17.10 8.53 24.21
CA LEU A 239 17.02 8.56 25.67
C LEU A 239 16.75 9.98 26.23
N TYR A 240 16.56 10.98 25.37
CA TYR A 240 16.36 12.38 25.78
C TYR A 240 15.06 12.60 26.56
N ARG A 241 13.97 11.94 26.13
CA ARG A 241 12.64 12.03 26.74
C ARG A 241 12.17 10.69 27.30
N GLY A 242 11.58 10.77 28.49
CA GLY A 242 10.87 9.68 29.13
C GLY A 242 11.24 9.57 30.60
N ASN A 243 10.38 8.92 31.39
CA ASN A 243 10.73 8.51 32.74
C ASN A 243 11.67 7.28 32.71
N PRO A 244 12.33 6.91 33.82
CA PRO A 244 13.25 5.78 33.86
C PRO A 244 12.68 4.47 33.33
N THR A 245 11.39 4.18 33.57
CA THR A 245 10.72 2.98 33.07
C THR A 245 10.59 2.99 31.55
N GLU A 246 10.14 4.10 30.97
CA GLU A 246 10.03 4.28 29.52
C GLU A 246 11.40 4.20 28.84
N LEU A 247 12.43 4.80 29.46
CA LEU A 247 13.80 4.76 28.94
C LEU A 247 14.38 3.35 28.97
N LYS A 248 14.10 2.59 30.04
CA LYS A 248 14.47 1.18 30.15
C LYS A 248 13.77 0.35 29.06
N ASP A 249 12.46 0.55 28.86
CA ASP A 249 11.71 -0.16 27.82
C ASP A 249 12.23 0.16 26.41
N LYS A 250 12.55 1.43 26.12
CA LYS A 250 13.17 1.83 24.84
C LYS A 250 14.50 1.13 24.63
N LEU A 251 15.35 1.09 25.65
CA LEU A 251 16.68 0.51 25.55
C LEU A 251 16.60 -1.01 25.35
N VAL A 252 15.90 -1.72 26.23
CA VAL A 252 15.85 -3.19 26.21
C VAL A 252 15.10 -3.72 24.98
N ASN A 253 13.99 -3.11 24.58
CA ASN A 253 13.22 -3.57 23.42
C ASN A 253 13.91 -3.24 22.09
N SER A 254 14.93 -2.37 22.09
CA SER A 254 15.73 -2.10 20.88
C SER A 254 16.82 -3.14 20.63
N MET A 255 17.09 -4.03 21.60
CA MET A 255 18.18 -5.00 21.56
C MET A 255 17.69 -6.41 21.23
N ALA A 256 18.58 -7.22 20.66
CA ALA A 256 18.32 -8.63 20.41
C ALA A 256 18.84 -9.47 21.57
N TRP A 257 17.96 -10.27 22.17
CA TRP A 257 18.28 -11.09 23.35
C TRP A 257 18.36 -12.56 22.97
N SER A 258 19.39 -13.24 23.48
CA SER A 258 19.54 -14.69 23.32
C SER A 258 18.59 -15.49 24.22
N ASP A 259 18.30 -14.98 25.42
CA ASP A 259 17.41 -15.61 26.40
C ASP A 259 16.76 -14.56 27.33
N GLU A 260 15.58 -14.92 27.86
CA GLU A 260 14.78 -14.11 28.76
C GLU A 260 15.48 -13.79 30.09
N PHE A 261 16.36 -14.67 30.58
CA PHE A 261 17.16 -14.41 31.77
C PHE A 261 18.06 -13.18 31.60
N TYR A 262 18.83 -13.11 30.51
CA TYR A 262 19.71 -11.98 30.22
C TYR A 262 18.93 -10.68 30.01
N ARG A 263 17.77 -10.78 29.34
CA ARG A 263 16.85 -9.65 29.19
C ARG A 263 16.41 -9.10 30.54
N ARG A 264 15.97 -9.95 31.47
CA ARG A 264 15.54 -9.51 32.82
C ARG A 264 16.66 -8.89 33.63
N MET A 265 17.88 -9.43 33.54
CA MET A 265 19.05 -8.84 34.19
C MET A 265 19.36 -7.45 33.63
N ALA A 266 19.29 -7.29 32.30
CA ALA A 266 19.45 -6.00 31.65
C ALA A 266 18.35 -5.00 32.00
N GLU A 267 17.09 -5.44 32.09
CA GLU A 267 15.96 -4.61 32.54
C GLU A 267 16.18 -4.08 33.95
N GLN A 268 16.59 -4.95 34.88
CA GLN A 268 16.85 -4.55 36.26
C GLN A 268 18.02 -3.56 36.34
N ALA A 269 19.15 -3.87 35.69
CA ALA A 269 20.32 -3.00 35.69
C ALA A 269 20.03 -1.64 35.03
N ALA A 270 19.39 -1.63 33.86
CA ALA A 270 19.02 -0.40 33.16
C ALA A 270 18.08 0.45 34.01
N LEU A 271 17.05 -0.14 34.62
CA LEU A 271 16.10 0.60 35.45
C LEU A 271 16.79 1.21 36.68
N THR A 272 17.65 0.46 37.38
CA THR A 272 18.41 0.97 38.53
C THR A 272 19.29 2.15 38.13
N LEU A 273 20.06 2.02 37.05
CA LEU A 273 20.94 3.09 36.56
C LEU A 273 20.15 4.32 36.10
N LEU A 274 19.04 4.13 35.39
CA LEU A 274 18.20 5.23 34.90
C LEU A 274 17.53 5.99 36.05
N ASN A 275 17.06 5.30 37.09
CA ASN A 275 16.55 5.93 38.30
C ASN A 275 17.64 6.72 39.04
N ALA A 276 18.83 6.15 39.16
CA ALA A 276 19.97 6.81 39.76
C ALA A 276 20.33 8.11 39.00
N ILE A 277 20.48 8.04 37.68
CA ILE A 277 20.74 9.20 36.82
C ILE A 277 19.65 10.25 36.98
N ALA A 278 18.37 9.85 36.91
CA ALA A 278 17.24 10.76 37.06
C ALA A 278 17.23 11.46 38.42
N SER A 279 17.62 10.77 39.50
CA SER A 279 17.72 11.35 40.85
C SER A 279 18.76 12.48 40.96
N THR A 280 19.74 12.50 40.05
CA THR A 280 20.76 13.56 39.97
C THR A 280 20.32 14.76 39.11
N GLY A 281 19.11 14.73 38.54
CA GLY A 281 18.60 15.77 37.64
C GLY A 281 19.28 15.83 36.26
N ARG A 282 20.15 14.87 35.96
CA ARG A 282 20.86 14.77 34.67
C ARG A 282 20.02 14.05 33.62
N ARG A 283 20.33 14.34 32.35
CA ARG A 283 19.78 13.63 31.19
C ARG A 283 20.61 12.40 30.88
N THR A 284 19.95 11.32 30.46
CA THR A 284 20.61 10.06 30.14
C THR A 284 21.30 10.11 28.78
N ARG A 285 22.52 9.57 28.75
CA ARG A 285 23.33 9.33 27.56
C ARG A 285 23.79 7.87 27.50
N PHE A 286 23.97 7.34 26.29
CA PHE A 286 24.43 5.97 26.10
C PHE A 286 25.83 5.75 26.68
N ARG A 287 26.72 6.73 26.53
CA ARG A 287 28.10 6.65 27.04
C ARG A 287 28.17 6.61 28.56
N GLU A 288 27.23 7.26 29.24
CA GLU A 288 27.15 7.20 30.71
C GLU A 288 26.68 5.84 31.18
N LEU A 289 25.61 5.31 30.58
CA LEU A 289 25.14 3.94 30.87
C LEU A 289 26.24 2.91 30.63
N HIS A 290 26.92 2.97 29.49
CA HIS A 290 28.07 2.12 29.19
C HIS A 290 29.18 2.29 30.25
N GLY A 291 29.52 3.54 30.60
CA GLY A 291 30.51 3.85 31.63
C GLY A 291 30.19 3.18 32.97
N TYR A 292 28.95 3.29 33.44
CA TYR A 292 28.53 2.68 34.71
C TYR A 292 28.57 1.15 34.73
N LEU A 293 28.47 0.49 33.56
CA LEU A 293 28.57 -0.97 33.44
C LEU A 293 30.01 -1.46 33.25
N THR A 294 30.91 -0.60 32.75
CA THR A 294 32.30 -0.98 32.40
C THR A 294 33.36 -0.46 33.36
N ASP A 295 33.08 0.62 34.09
CA ASP A 295 34.01 1.27 35.01
C ASP A 295 33.43 1.33 36.44
N LEU A 296 34.05 0.56 37.33
CA LEU A 296 33.68 0.48 38.75
C LEU A 296 33.76 1.85 39.44
N ASN A 297 34.72 2.70 39.06
CA ASN A 297 34.88 4.02 39.66
C ASN A 297 33.75 4.95 39.22
N ALA A 298 33.34 4.87 37.96
CA ALA A 298 32.18 5.62 37.46
C ALA A 298 30.89 5.20 38.20
N LEU A 299 30.68 3.90 38.43
CA LEU A 299 29.53 3.39 39.17
C LEU A 299 29.54 3.83 40.65
N LYS A 300 30.71 3.79 41.31
CA LYS A 300 30.87 4.32 42.68
C LYS A 300 30.57 5.82 42.76
N LYS A 301 31.03 6.58 41.77
CA LYS A 301 30.70 8.01 41.68
C LYS A 301 29.19 8.24 41.57
N LEU A 302 28.48 7.45 40.75
CA LEU A 302 27.02 7.52 40.65
C LEU A 302 26.34 7.16 41.97
N HIS A 303 26.83 6.15 42.69
CA HIS A 303 26.35 5.80 44.03
C HIS A 303 26.46 6.99 44.99
N ASP A 304 27.59 7.70 44.99
CA ASP A 304 27.83 8.83 45.89
C ASP A 304 26.96 10.04 45.55
N GLU A 305 26.74 10.30 44.25
CA GLU A 305 25.88 11.37 43.72
C GLU A 305 24.38 11.10 43.89
N THR A 306 23.97 9.84 44.02
CA THR A 306 22.56 9.45 44.20
C THR A 306 22.06 9.95 45.55
N THR A 307 20.84 10.51 45.62
CA THR A 307 20.30 11.07 46.87
C THR A 307 19.41 10.08 47.64
N SER A 308 18.66 9.24 46.93
CA SER A 308 17.74 8.27 47.54
C SER A 308 18.49 7.14 48.27
N PRO A 309 18.21 6.88 49.56
CA PRO A 309 18.83 5.79 50.31
C PRO A 309 18.60 4.41 49.69
N VAL A 310 17.40 4.17 49.14
CA VAL A 310 17.03 2.91 48.50
C VAL A 310 17.86 2.69 47.23
N LEU A 311 17.96 3.71 46.37
CA LEU A 311 18.76 3.62 45.15
C LEU A 311 20.26 3.49 45.46
N LYS A 312 20.75 4.14 46.52
CA LYS A 312 22.12 3.92 46.98
C LYS A 312 22.36 2.46 47.33
N GLU A 313 21.45 1.84 48.07
CA GLU A 313 21.57 0.42 48.42
C GLU A 313 21.59 -0.48 47.16
N ASP A 314 20.73 -0.20 46.19
CA ASP A 314 20.67 -0.96 44.93
C ASP A 314 21.95 -0.81 44.10
N ILE A 315 22.51 0.41 44.00
CA ILE A 315 23.79 0.62 43.32
C ILE A 315 24.93 -0.01 44.12
N ALA A 316 24.89 0.03 45.46
CA ALA A 316 25.90 -0.62 46.30
C ALA A 316 25.92 -2.14 46.06
N LYS A 317 24.75 -2.78 45.90
CA LYS A 317 24.65 -4.18 45.46
C LYS A 317 25.30 -4.38 44.09
N MET A 318 25.04 -3.48 43.13
CA MET A 318 25.69 -3.53 41.81
C MET A 318 27.21 -3.38 41.87
N VAL A 319 27.73 -2.51 42.74
CA VAL A 319 29.17 -2.29 42.98
C VAL A 319 29.82 -3.53 43.60
N ASN A 320 29.16 -4.15 44.59
CA ASN A 320 29.67 -5.35 45.26
C ASN A 320 29.71 -6.56 44.32
N SER A 321 28.72 -6.70 43.44
CA SER A 321 28.61 -7.78 42.46
C SER A 321 29.11 -7.40 41.06
N PHE A 322 29.93 -6.34 40.94
CA PHE A 322 30.27 -5.71 39.65
C PHE A 322 30.83 -6.70 38.62
N ARG A 323 31.78 -7.56 39.02
CA ARG A 323 32.41 -8.54 38.10
C ARG A 323 31.42 -9.58 37.57
N ASP A 324 30.45 -10.00 38.37
CA ASP A 324 29.46 -10.97 37.94
C ASP A 324 28.38 -10.30 37.08
N ASN A 325 27.96 -9.09 37.46
CA ASN A 325 27.07 -8.27 36.64
C ASN A 325 27.64 -8.04 35.23
N GLN A 326 28.95 -7.83 35.08
CA GLN A 326 29.57 -7.69 33.75
C GLN A 326 29.39 -8.93 32.87
N LYS A 327 29.36 -10.13 33.45
CA LYS A 327 29.11 -11.37 32.69
C LYS A 327 27.67 -11.42 32.21
N PHE A 328 26.72 -11.10 33.08
CA PHE A 328 25.28 -11.15 32.75
C PHE A 328 24.82 -9.98 31.87
N LEU A 329 25.53 -8.85 31.90
CA LEU A 329 25.19 -7.64 31.15
C LEU A 329 26.05 -7.46 29.90
N ALA A 330 26.82 -8.47 29.50
CA ALA A 330 27.73 -8.40 28.37
C ALA A 330 27.02 -7.98 27.06
N GLY A 331 25.81 -8.48 26.80
CA GLY A 331 25.00 -8.09 25.65
C GLY A 331 24.62 -6.60 25.68
N LEU A 332 24.07 -6.14 26.80
CA LEU A 332 23.73 -4.73 27.01
C LEU A 332 24.96 -3.82 26.85
N MET A 333 26.09 -4.21 27.43
CA MET A 333 27.35 -3.47 27.31
C MET A 333 27.81 -3.38 25.86
N SER A 334 27.73 -4.46 25.08
CA SER A 334 28.11 -4.49 23.67
C SER A 334 27.26 -3.52 22.83
N ASP A 335 25.94 -3.54 22.99
CA ASP A 335 25.04 -2.68 22.21
C ASP A 335 25.19 -1.20 22.60
N LEU A 336 25.37 -0.93 23.90
CA LEU A 336 25.69 0.42 24.38
C LEU A 336 27.06 0.90 23.88
N PHE A 337 28.05 0.01 23.77
CA PHE A 337 29.37 0.35 23.25
C PHE A 337 29.27 0.85 21.80
N LEU A 338 28.58 0.11 20.94
CA LEU A 338 28.39 0.50 19.53
C LEU A 338 27.70 1.86 19.42
N THR A 339 26.68 2.10 20.23
CA THR A 339 25.93 3.36 20.21
C THR A 339 26.74 4.54 20.76
N SER A 340 27.63 4.30 21.72
CA SER A 340 28.39 5.35 22.43
C SER A 340 29.80 5.60 21.89
N ARG A 341 30.38 4.66 21.13
CA ARG A 341 31.78 4.72 20.67
C ARG A 341 31.97 4.61 19.16
N SER A 342 30.93 4.31 18.39
CA SER A 342 31.02 4.34 16.92
C SER A 342 31.22 5.76 16.39
N GLU A 343 31.57 5.83 15.11
CA GLU A 343 31.66 7.08 14.33
C GLU A 343 30.36 7.88 14.27
N PHE A 344 29.23 7.28 14.68
CA PHE A 344 27.93 7.93 14.73
C PHE A 344 27.48 8.33 16.14
N SER A 345 28.29 8.05 17.16
CA SER A 345 27.96 8.33 18.56
C SER A 345 27.60 9.80 18.80
N ASP A 346 28.29 10.74 18.18
CA ASP A 346 27.99 12.18 18.32
C ASP A 346 26.59 12.57 17.81
N LEU A 347 25.97 11.76 16.93
CA LEU A 347 24.60 11.96 16.48
C LEU A 347 23.56 11.42 17.46
N LEU A 348 23.90 10.37 18.22
CA LEU A 348 22.97 9.64 19.09
C LEU A 348 23.13 9.96 20.58
N ASP A 349 24.32 10.38 20.99
CA ASP A 349 24.77 10.48 22.38
C ASP A 349 24.99 11.95 22.80
N THR A 350 23.94 12.76 22.68
CA THR A 350 23.96 14.21 22.99
C THR A 350 22.95 14.59 24.07
N ASP A 351 23.28 15.59 24.88
CA ASP A 351 22.41 16.19 25.90
C ASP A 351 21.41 17.20 25.31
N LYS A 352 21.73 17.75 24.13
CA LYS A 352 20.94 18.78 23.42
C LYS A 352 20.70 18.34 21.97
N PRO A 353 19.88 17.30 21.75
CA PRO A 353 19.56 16.86 20.41
C PRO A 353 18.82 17.96 19.64
N GLN A 354 19.13 18.11 18.36
CA GLN A 354 18.39 19.00 17.46
C GLN A 354 17.00 18.45 17.16
N ILE A 355 16.88 17.12 17.10
CA ILE A 355 15.62 16.41 16.92
C ILE A 355 15.03 16.08 18.30
N ASP A 356 13.89 16.68 18.59
CA ASP A 356 13.03 16.32 19.72
C ASP A 356 11.62 16.02 19.18
N LEU A 357 11.24 14.74 19.17
CA LEU A 357 10.00 14.28 18.53
C LEU A 357 8.73 14.93 19.12
N LEU A 358 8.70 15.26 20.42
CA LEU A 358 7.54 15.93 21.01
C LEU A 358 7.47 17.38 20.52
N SER A 359 8.60 18.10 20.54
CA SER A 359 8.66 19.47 20.02
C SER A 359 8.30 19.52 18.53
N LEU A 360 8.75 18.55 17.75
CA LEU A 360 8.43 18.44 16.32
C LEU A 360 6.92 18.27 16.10
N TYR A 361 6.27 17.42 16.91
CA TYR A 361 4.83 17.22 16.88
C TYR A 361 4.07 18.51 17.24
N GLU A 362 4.40 19.14 18.36
CA GLU A 362 3.73 20.37 18.84
C GLU A 362 3.87 21.54 17.88
N LYS A 363 5.01 21.62 17.16
CA LYS A 363 5.31 22.70 16.21
C LYS A 363 4.97 22.35 14.76
N ASN A 364 4.33 21.20 14.51
CA ASN A 364 4.01 20.71 13.15
C ASN A 364 5.25 20.61 12.24
N GLN A 365 6.43 20.31 12.77
CA GLN A 365 7.67 20.22 12.01
C GLN A 365 7.80 18.89 11.26
N ILE A 366 8.83 18.77 10.42
CA ILE A 366 9.01 17.67 9.49
C ILE A 366 10.35 17.00 9.79
N CYS A 367 10.33 15.71 10.07
CA CYS A 367 11.54 14.94 10.36
C CYS A 367 11.62 13.69 9.48
N TYR A 368 12.75 13.54 8.78
CA TYR A 368 13.02 12.39 7.92
C TYR A 368 14.16 11.53 8.49
N PHE A 369 13.85 10.30 8.88
CA PHE A 369 14.79 9.27 9.32
C PHE A 369 15.12 8.33 8.14
N ALA A 370 16.34 8.40 7.64
CA ALA A 370 16.88 7.47 6.63
C ALA A 370 17.76 6.43 7.31
N LEU A 371 17.23 5.21 7.48
CA LEU A 371 17.85 4.13 8.25
C LEU A 371 18.85 3.29 7.44
N ASP A 372 18.74 3.27 6.11
CA ASP A 372 19.68 2.58 5.19
C ASP A 372 19.92 1.10 5.57
N LEU A 373 18.83 0.35 5.76
CA LEU A 373 18.84 -1.04 6.21
C LEU A 373 19.51 -2.00 5.21
N GLN A 374 19.72 -1.58 3.96
CA GLN A 374 20.28 -2.42 2.91
C GLN A 374 21.81 -2.36 2.83
N LYS A 375 22.43 -1.30 3.33
CA LYS A 375 23.89 -1.11 3.22
C LYS A 375 24.69 -1.90 4.27
N TYR A 376 24.01 -2.37 5.32
CA TYR A 376 24.61 -3.08 6.45
C TYR A 376 23.97 -4.46 6.71
N ALA A 377 23.24 -5.00 5.72
CA ALA A 377 22.62 -6.34 5.76
C ALA A 377 23.47 -7.40 5.06
#